data_AF-A0A2V9KXJ5-F1
#
_entry.id   AF-A0A2V9KXJ5-F1
#
_cell.length_a   1.000
_cell.length_b   1.000
_cell.length_c   1.000
_cell.angle_alpha   90.00
_cell.angle_beta   90.00
_cell.angle_gamma   90.00
#
_symmetry.space_group_name_H-M   'P 1'
#
loop_
_entity.id
_entity.type
_entity.pdbx_description
1 polymer ?
#
loop_
_entity_poly.entity_id
_entity_poly.type
_entity_poly.pdbx_seq_one_letter_code
_entity_poly.pdbx_strand_id
1 'polypeptide(L)'
;MAKRAPEPEVALKSKPEAKAEPRSEAARPGLGQLVRLCVGAWLVPGLGHFLLGRRWRALILLVSIVTMFLLGLAMKGEFFSTQSDSILRSLGYFGEMCVGVAMPAARFFGYSGGDPFFASSDYGTAFLVAAGMLNVLCVLDAYDIARGRKP
;
A
#
# COMPACT_ATOMS: atom_id res chain seq x y z
N MET A 1 21.02 -55.37 -61.96
CA MET A 1 19.87 -54.48 -61.67
C MET A 1 19.82 -54.24 -60.17
N ALA A 2 20.17 -53.02 -59.74
CA ALA A 2 20.24 -52.63 -58.34
C ALA A 2 18.82 -52.49 -57.76
N LYS A 3 18.41 -53.42 -56.89
CA LYS A 3 17.17 -53.29 -56.12
C LYS A 3 17.50 -52.53 -54.83
N ARG A 4 17.26 -51.22 -54.85
CA ARG A 4 17.36 -50.31 -53.69
C ARG A 4 16.46 -50.84 -52.58
N ALA A 5 17.03 -51.17 -51.42
CA ALA A 5 16.28 -51.51 -50.23
C ALA A 5 15.48 -50.28 -49.78
N PRO A 6 14.22 -50.43 -49.33
CA PRO A 6 13.47 -49.32 -48.73
C PRO A 6 14.12 -48.97 -47.40
N GLU A 7 14.48 -47.70 -47.23
CA GLU A 7 15.06 -47.19 -45.98
C GLU A 7 14.05 -47.37 -44.82
N PRO A 8 14.50 -47.70 -43.60
CA PRO A 8 13.60 -47.71 -42.46
C PRO A 8 13.17 -46.28 -42.18
N GLU A 9 11.89 -45.98 -42.45
CA GLU A 9 11.21 -44.79 -41.93
C GLU A 9 11.55 -44.68 -40.44
N VAL A 10 12.38 -43.69 -40.11
CA VAL A 10 12.62 -43.31 -38.73
C VAL A 10 11.30 -42.76 -38.22
N ALA A 11 10.52 -43.65 -37.60
CA ALA A 11 9.31 -43.32 -36.87
C ALA A 11 9.69 -42.26 -35.83
N LEU A 12 9.46 -41.00 -36.20
CA LEU A 12 9.54 -39.86 -35.31
C LEU A 12 8.48 -40.10 -34.24
N LYS A 13 8.89 -40.76 -33.15
CA LYS A 13 8.12 -40.87 -31.92
C LYS A 13 7.70 -39.46 -31.56
N SER A 14 6.45 -39.12 -31.87
CA SER A 14 5.82 -37.89 -31.43
C SER A 14 5.86 -37.91 -29.92
N LYS A 15 6.82 -37.16 -29.39
CA LYS A 15 6.94 -36.86 -27.97
C LYS A 15 5.53 -36.44 -27.52
N PRO A 16 4.92 -37.14 -26.55
CA PRO A 16 3.58 -36.78 -26.12
C PRO A 16 3.64 -35.32 -25.72
N GLU A 17 2.82 -34.52 -26.39
CA GLU A 17 2.66 -33.10 -26.14
C GLU A 17 2.49 -32.97 -24.63
N ALA A 18 3.47 -32.32 -24.00
CA ALA A 18 3.36 -31.93 -22.61
C ALA A 18 2.14 -31.03 -22.55
N LYS A 19 0.99 -31.64 -22.22
CA LYS A 19 -0.28 -31.00 -21.95
C LYS A 19 0.05 -29.84 -21.04
N ALA A 20 0.07 -28.64 -21.61
CA ALA A 20 0.33 -27.43 -20.88
C ALA A 20 -0.73 -27.40 -19.79
N GLU A 21 -0.33 -27.74 -18.56
CA GLU A 21 -1.19 -27.60 -17.42
C GLU A 21 -1.70 -26.16 -17.47
N PRO A 22 -3.02 -25.93 -17.37
CA PRO A 22 -3.52 -24.57 -17.32
C PRO A 22 -2.83 -23.95 -16.12
N ARG A 23 -1.85 -23.06 -16.38
CA ARG A 23 -1.22 -22.24 -15.36
C ARG A 23 -2.38 -21.55 -14.70
N SER A 24 -2.74 -22.06 -13.53
CA SER A 24 -3.92 -21.67 -12.77
C SER A 24 -4.11 -20.19 -12.97
N GLU A 25 -5.23 -19.85 -13.60
CA GLU A 25 -5.82 -18.51 -13.61
C GLU A 25 -6.11 -18.20 -12.14
N ALA A 26 -5.05 -17.97 -11.36
CA ALA A 26 -5.10 -17.75 -9.93
C ALA A 26 -6.04 -16.57 -9.77
N ALA A 27 -7.23 -16.87 -9.25
CA ALA A 27 -8.39 -16.00 -9.29
C ALA A 27 -7.95 -14.56 -9.03
N ARG A 28 -7.93 -13.74 -10.09
CA ARG A 28 -7.60 -12.33 -9.95
C ARG A 28 -8.54 -11.82 -8.86
N PRO A 29 -8.04 -11.24 -7.75
CA PRO A 29 -8.93 -10.80 -6.70
C PRO A 29 -9.95 -9.86 -7.32
N GLY A 30 -11.24 -10.12 -7.09
CA GLY A 30 -12.29 -9.30 -7.66
C GLY A 30 -12.06 -7.84 -7.29
N LEU A 31 -12.42 -6.91 -8.18
CA LEU A 31 -12.25 -5.47 -7.95
C LEU A 31 -12.79 -5.05 -6.57
N GLY A 32 -13.91 -5.62 -6.12
CA GLY A 32 -14.47 -5.37 -4.80
C GLY A 32 -13.60 -5.84 -3.62
N GLN A 33 -12.83 -6.93 -3.77
CA GLN A 33 -11.89 -7.39 -2.76
C GLN A 33 -10.65 -6.48 -2.68
N LEU A 34 -10.14 -6.04 -3.84
CA LEU A 34 -9.06 -5.04 -3.90
C LEU A 34 -9.50 -3.72 -3.26
N VAL A 35 -10.69 -3.23 -3.58
CA VAL A 35 -11.24 -2.01 -2.98
C VAL A 35 -11.39 -2.15 -1.47
N ARG A 36 -11.93 -3.27 -0.97
CA ARG A 36 -12.04 -3.52 0.48
C ARG A 36 -10.68 -3.53 1.18
N LEU A 37 -9.67 -4.13 0.55
CA LEU A 37 -8.30 -4.16 1.09
C LEU A 37 -7.67 -2.77 1.11
N CYS A 38 -7.80 -2.01 0.02
CA CYS A 38 -7.26 -0.65 -0.07
C CYS A 38 -7.96 0.32 0.88
N VAL A 39 -9.30 0.25 0.95
CA VAL A 39 -10.09 1.09 1.87
C VAL A 39 -9.81 0.70 3.33
N GLY A 40 -9.70 -0.60 3.63
CA GLY A 40 -9.31 -1.07 4.95
C GLY A 40 -7.92 -0.58 5.35
N ALA A 41 -6.93 -0.69 4.46
CA ALA A 41 -5.57 -0.19 4.66
C ALA A 41 -5.52 1.33 4.80
N TRP A 42 -6.39 2.06 4.09
CA TRP A 42 -6.46 3.51 4.15
C TRP A 42 -7.09 4.00 5.46
N LEU A 43 -8.18 3.36 5.91
CA LEU A 43 -8.89 3.74 7.13
C LEU A 43 -8.07 3.49 8.39
N VAL A 44 -7.44 2.32 8.49
CA VAL A 44 -6.55 1.99 9.60
C VAL A 44 -5.23 1.49 9.04
N PRO A 45 -4.12 2.16 9.37
CA PRO A 45 -2.80 1.73 8.91
C PRO A 45 -2.56 0.27 9.33
N GLY A 46 -2.22 -0.58 8.36
CA GLY A 46 -1.95 -2.00 8.58
C GLY A 46 -3.16 -2.95 8.47
N LEU A 47 -4.41 -2.46 8.41
CA LEU A 47 -5.60 -3.35 8.28
C LEU A 47 -5.60 -4.17 6.98
N GLY A 48 -5.11 -3.58 5.87
CA GLY A 48 -4.96 -4.32 4.62
C GLY A 48 -4.04 -5.53 4.78
N HIS A 49 -2.87 -5.35 5.38
CA HIS A 49 -1.93 -6.46 5.62
C HIS A 49 -2.46 -7.49 6.61
N PHE A 50 -3.30 -7.08 7.57
CA PHE A 50 -3.98 -7.99 8.48
C PHE A 50 -4.96 -8.90 7.72
N LEU A 51 -5.74 -8.33 6.79
CA LEU A 51 -6.66 -9.06 5.91
C LEU A 51 -5.93 -10.00 4.92
N LEU A 52 -4.69 -9.68 4.53
CA LEU A 52 -3.82 -10.58 3.75
C LEU A 52 -3.10 -11.64 4.61
N GLY A 53 -3.37 -11.73 5.92
CA GLY A 53 -2.78 -12.71 6.83
C GLY A 53 -1.37 -12.39 7.34
N ARG A 54 -0.80 -11.22 6.98
CA ARG A 54 0.56 -10.80 7.34
C ARG A 54 0.58 -9.94 8.60
N ARG A 55 0.21 -10.55 9.72
CA ARG A 55 0.00 -9.90 11.02
C ARG A 55 1.22 -9.10 11.50
N TRP A 56 2.43 -9.64 11.32
CA TRP A 56 3.67 -8.96 11.72
C TRP A 56 3.93 -7.67 10.93
N ARG A 57 3.73 -7.69 9.61
CA ARG A 57 3.89 -6.49 8.78
C ARG A 57 2.82 -5.45 9.13
N ALA A 58 1.58 -5.89 9.32
CA ALA A 58 0.49 -5.03 9.77
C ALA A 58 0.84 -4.32 11.08
N LEU A 59 1.37 -5.05 12.06
CA LEU A 59 1.74 -4.51 13.37
C LEU A 59 2.87 -3.48 13.27
N ILE A 60 3.94 -3.77 12.52
CA ILE A 60 5.06 -2.85 12.34
C ILE A 60 4.61 -1.55 11.68
N LEU A 61 3.76 -1.63 10.66
CA LEU A 61 3.25 -0.46 9.94
C LEU A 61 2.30 0.36 10.82
N LEU A 62 1.40 -0.31 11.55
CA LEU A 62 0.50 0.33 12.49
C LEU A 62 1.30 1.07 13.58
N VAL A 63 2.24 0.39 14.23
CA VAL A 63 3.06 0.99 15.30
C VAL A 63 3.88 2.16 14.75
N SER A 64 4.51 2.02 13.59
CA SER A 64 5.31 3.09 12.98
C SER A 64 4.46 4.33 12.66
N ILE A 65 3.33 4.15 11.97
CA ILE A 65 2.47 5.27 11.55
C ILE A 65 1.83 5.94 12.76
N VAL A 66 1.31 5.16 13.72
CA VAL A 66 0.71 5.70 14.93
C VAL A 66 1.75 6.45 15.77
N THR A 67 2.95 5.91 15.91
CA THR A 67 4.02 6.57 16.68
C THR A 67 4.44 7.88 16.02
N MET A 68 4.66 7.90 14.71
CA MET A 68 4.99 9.14 13.99
C MET A 68 3.87 10.17 14.09
N PHE A 69 2.62 9.73 14.00
CA PHE A 69 1.46 10.61 14.16
C PHE A 69 1.37 11.19 15.58
N LEU A 70 1.54 10.37 16.62
CA LEU A 70 1.53 10.81 18.01
C LEU A 70 2.69 11.75 18.33
N LEU A 71 3.88 11.48 17.79
CA LEU A 71 5.03 12.39 17.91
C LEU A 71 4.75 13.72 17.21
N GLY A 72 4.17 13.70 16.01
CA GLY A 72 3.75 14.91 15.30
C GLY A 72 2.76 15.76 16.11
N LEU A 73 1.81 15.10 16.77
CA LEU A 73 0.84 15.74 17.67
C LEU A 73 1.51 16.30 18.94
N ALA A 74 2.40 15.53 19.57
CA ALA A 74 3.12 15.94 20.77
C ALA A 74 4.04 17.15 20.52
N MET A 75 4.56 17.26 19.30
CA MET A 75 5.40 18.37 18.87
C MET A 75 4.60 19.60 18.42
N LYS A 76 3.27 19.58 18.60
CA LYS A 76 2.34 20.65 18.20
C LYS A 76 2.38 21.00 16.70
N GLY A 77 2.61 20.00 15.84
CA GLY A 77 2.55 20.18 14.38
C GLY A 77 1.28 20.88 13.92
N GLU A 78 1.42 21.80 12.98
CA GLU A 78 0.33 22.50 12.31
C GLU A 78 -0.25 21.60 11.22
N PHE A 79 -1.59 21.52 11.15
CA PHE A 79 -2.23 20.90 9.99
C PHE A 79 -2.28 21.90 8.84
N PHE A 80 -1.85 21.50 7.65
CA PHE A 80 -1.97 22.34 6.47
C PHE A 80 -3.45 22.64 6.16
N SER A 81 -3.76 23.87 5.77
CA SER A 81 -5.12 24.27 5.38
C SER A 81 -5.23 24.45 3.86
N THR A 82 -6.40 24.12 3.30
CA THR A 82 -6.74 24.30 1.88
C THR A 82 -6.91 25.77 1.48
N GLN A 83 -6.85 26.69 2.43
CA GLN A 83 -7.07 28.13 2.23
C GLN A 83 -5.78 28.88 1.89
N SER A 84 -4.80 28.19 1.29
CA SER A 84 -3.45 28.70 1.06
C SER A 84 -3.19 28.86 -0.44
N ASP A 85 -2.65 30.01 -0.86
CA ASP A 85 -2.25 30.30 -2.26
C ASP A 85 -1.05 29.46 -2.77
N SER A 86 -0.58 28.49 -1.98
CA SER A 86 0.62 27.68 -2.22
C SER A 86 0.27 26.23 -2.52
N ILE A 87 0.72 25.76 -3.68
CA ILE A 87 0.60 24.35 -4.13
C ILE A 87 1.18 23.38 -3.09
N LEU A 88 2.31 23.73 -2.45
CA LEU A 88 2.95 22.89 -1.43
C LEU A 88 2.06 22.66 -0.21
N ARG A 89 1.29 23.67 0.21
CA ARG A 89 0.36 23.54 1.35
C ARG A 89 -0.85 22.67 1.00
N SER A 90 -1.36 22.78 -0.23
CA SER A 90 -2.42 21.90 -0.73
C SER A 90 -1.97 20.44 -0.83
N LEU A 91 -0.73 20.20 -1.26
CA LEU A 91 -0.10 18.87 -1.25
C LEU A 91 0.10 18.34 0.18
N GLY A 92 0.54 19.19 1.11
CA GLY A 92 0.66 18.85 2.52
C GLY A 92 -0.67 18.41 3.13
N TYR A 93 -1.74 19.16 2.87
CA TYR A 93 -3.10 18.80 3.32
C TYR A 93 -3.56 17.46 2.77
N PHE A 94 -3.28 17.17 1.50
CA PHE A 94 -3.59 15.87 0.92
C PHE A 94 -2.78 14.75 1.58
N GLY A 95 -1.49 14.98 1.84
CA GLY A 95 -0.62 14.05 2.56
C GLY A 95 -1.15 13.75 3.96
N GLU A 96 -1.59 14.75 4.71
CA GLU A 96 -2.17 14.54 6.03
C GLU A 96 -3.52 13.81 5.95
N MET A 97 -4.36 14.08 4.94
CA MET A 97 -5.62 13.36 4.70
C MET A 97 -5.36 11.87 4.46
N CYS A 98 -4.18 11.53 3.94
CA CYS A 98 -3.79 10.15 3.75
C CYS A 98 -3.49 9.39 5.04
N VAL A 99 -3.33 10.03 6.21
CA VAL A 99 -3.25 9.34 7.52
C VAL A 99 -4.53 8.50 7.81
N GLY A 100 -5.63 8.79 7.11
CA GLY A 100 -6.90 8.07 7.29
C GLY A 100 -7.68 8.63 8.46
N VAL A 101 -8.16 7.76 9.36
CA VAL A 101 -9.04 8.15 10.48
C VAL A 101 -8.31 8.96 11.57
N ALA A 102 -6.97 8.89 11.65
CA ALA A 102 -6.25 9.54 12.75
C ALA A 102 -6.32 11.09 12.69
N MET A 103 -6.35 11.71 11.51
CA MET A 103 -6.53 13.16 11.38
C MET A 103 -7.92 13.63 11.89
N PRO A 104 -9.06 13.11 11.39
CA PRO A 104 -10.37 13.51 11.91
C PRO A 104 -10.54 13.13 13.39
N ALA A 105 -9.94 12.03 13.86
CA ALA A 105 -9.91 11.72 15.29
C ALA A 105 -9.17 12.79 16.09
N ALA A 106 -7.97 13.22 15.67
CA ALA A 106 -7.22 14.28 16.34
C ALA A 106 -7.97 15.62 16.36
N ARG A 107 -8.64 15.98 15.25
CA ARG A 107 -9.51 17.17 15.21
C ARG A 107 -10.72 17.03 16.14
N PHE A 108 -11.32 15.84 16.22
CA PHE A 108 -12.43 15.56 17.14
C PHE A 108 -12.02 15.67 18.62
N PHE A 109 -10.79 15.25 18.95
CA PHE A 109 -10.21 15.42 20.28
C PHE A 109 -9.74 16.87 20.58
N GLY A 110 -10.05 17.83 19.70
CA GLY A 110 -9.83 19.27 19.94
C GLY A 110 -8.41 19.74 19.63
N TYR A 111 -7.62 18.97 18.89
CA TYR A 111 -6.30 19.43 18.46
C TYR A 111 -6.44 20.46 17.34
N SER A 112 -6.16 21.73 17.65
CA SER A 112 -6.14 22.80 16.65
C SER A 112 -4.80 22.90 15.90
N GLY A 113 -3.71 22.36 16.47
CA GLY A 113 -2.35 22.39 15.92
C GLY A 113 -1.75 23.80 15.78
N GLY A 114 -0.43 23.87 15.52
CA GLY A 114 0.24 25.09 15.07
C GLY A 114 0.48 26.14 16.16
N ASP A 115 1.29 25.80 17.15
CA ASP A 115 1.80 26.78 18.12
C ASP A 115 3.13 27.37 17.59
N PRO A 116 3.15 28.61 17.07
CA PRO A 116 4.34 29.19 16.41
C PRO A 116 5.50 29.41 17.37
N PHE A 117 5.24 29.40 18.68
CA PHE A 117 6.25 29.58 19.72
C PHE A 117 6.92 28.27 20.12
N PHE A 118 6.41 27.14 19.63
CA PHE A 118 7.01 25.83 19.85
C PHE A 118 8.08 25.58 18.81
N ALA A 119 9.37 25.65 19.20
CA ALA A 119 10.51 25.47 18.30
C ALA A 119 10.49 24.12 17.55
N SER A 120 9.71 23.14 18.02
CA SER A 120 9.56 21.84 17.39
C SER A 120 8.32 21.69 16.50
N SER A 121 7.50 22.73 16.34
CA SER A 121 6.26 22.74 15.56
C SER A 121 6.50 22.29 14.10
N ASP A 122 7.51 22.85 13.45
CA ASP A 122 7.81 22.56 12.05
C ASP A 122 8.20 21.09 11.82
N TYR A 123 8.93 20.50 12.77
CA TYR A 123 9.26 19.08 12.76
C TYR A 123 8.01 18.23 13.02
N GLY A 124 7.11 18.67 13.90
CA GLY A 124 5.84 18.01 14.16
C GLY A 124 4.97 17.90 12.90
N THR A 125 4.85 19.00 12.15
CA THR A 125 4.15 19.02 10.86
C THR A 125 4.77 18.03 9.86
N ALA A 126 6.10 17.96 9.78
CA ALA A 126 6.78 17.00 8.93
C ALA A 126 6.48 15.54 9.33
N PHE A 127 6.41 15.24 10.63
CA PHE A 127 6.01 13.91 11.11
C PHE A 127 4.57 13.55 10.74
N LEU A 128 3.63 14.50 10.84
CA LEU A 128 2.23 14.29 10.45
C LEU A 128 2.10 13.98 8.95
N VAL A 129 2.79 14.76 8.10
CA VAL A 129 2.83 14.50 6.65
C VAL A 129 3.49 13.16 6.33
N ALA A 130 4.63 12.86 6.96
CA ALA A 130 5.35 11.61 6.74
C ALA A 130 4.51 10.39 7.13
N ALA A 131 3.77 10.47 8.24
CA ALA A 131 2.83 9.42 8.66
C ALA A 131 1.74 9.17 7.60
N GLY A 132 1.22 10.23 6.99
CA GLY A 132 0.22 10.12 5.94
C GLY A 132 0.74 9.52 4.65
N MET A 133 1.94 9.95 4.22
CA MET A 133 2.63 9.38 3.07
C MET A 133 2.96 7.90 3.27
N LEU A 134 3.38 7.50 4.47
CA LEU A 134 3.59 6.09 4.81
C LEU A 134 2.30 5.28 4.73
N ASN A 135 1.16 5.84 5.13
CA ASN A 135 -0.12 5.16 4.99
C ASN A 135 -0.50 4.94 3.52
N VAL A 136 -0.22 5.90 2.62
CA VAL A 136 -0.39 5.69 1.16
C VAL A 136 0.48 4.55 0.66
N LEU A 137 1.75 4.51 1.07
CA LEU A 137 2.67 3.43 0.69
C LEU A 137 2.17 2.07 1.19
N CYS A 138 1.56 2.01 2.37
CA CYS A 138 0.92 0.78 2.88
C CYS A 138 -0.26 0.35 2.00
N VAL A 139 -1.10 1.29 1.58
CA VAL A 139 -2.22 1.00 0.66
C VAL A 139 -1.70 0.44 -0.67
N LEU A 140 -0.64 1.06 -1.23
CA LEU A 140 -0.01 0.59 -2.46
C LEU A 140 0.67 -0.77 -2.30
N ASP A 141 1.34 -1.02 -1.17
CA ASP A 141 1.97 -2.32 -0.90
C ASP A 141 0.90 -3.41 -0.75
N ALA A 142 -0.19 -3.15 -0.03
CA ALA A 142 -1.33 -4.07 0.08
C ALA A 142 -1.94 -4.38 -1.30
N TYR A 143 -2.04 -3.38 -2.18
CA TYR A 143 -2.52 -3.54 -3.55
C TYR A 143 -1.57 -4.38 -4.41
N ASP A 144 -0.26 -4.17 -4.32
CA ASP A 144 0.74 -4.95 -5.06
C ASP A 144 0.79 -6.41 -4.59
N ILE A 145 0.66 -6.67 -3.28
CA ILE A 145 0.55 -8.03 -2.75
C ILE A 145 -0.74 -8.69 -3.24
N ALA A 146 -1.88 -7.97 -3.22
CA ALA A 146 -3.15 -8.49 -3.74
C ALA A 146 -3.05 -8.85 -5.24
N ARG A 147 -2.29 -8.09 -6.04
CA ARG A 147 -2.02 -8.41 -7.45
C ARG A 147 -1.01 -9.55 -7.67
N GLY A 148 -0.49 -10.16 -6.61
CA GLY A 148 0.50 -11.24 -6.72
C GLY A 148 1.86 -10.78 -7.24
N ARG A 149 2.15 -9.47 -7.20
CA ARG A 149 3.44 -8.90 -7.65
C ARG A 149 4.53 -9.07 -6.59
N LYS A 150 4.14 -9.24 -5.33
CA LYS A 150 5.04 -9.49 -4.19
C LYS A 150 4.60 -10.76 -3.47
N PRO A 151 5.55 -11.64 -3.11
CA PRO A 151 5.27 -12.90 -2.43
C PRO A 151 4.66 -12.65 -1.07
#